data_AF-A0A7J3E3D0-F1
#
_entry.id   AF-A0A7J3E3D0-F1
#
_cell.length_a   1.000
_cell.length_b   1.000
_cell.length_c   1.000
_cell.angle_alpha   90.00
_cell.angle_beta   90.00
_cell.angle_gamma   90.00
#
_symmetry.space_group_name_H-M   'P 1'
#
loop_
_entity.id
_entity.type
_entity.pdbx_description
1 polymer ?
#
loop_
_entity_poly.entity_id
_entity_poly.type
_entity_poly.pdbx_seq_one_letter_code
_entity_poly.pdbx_strand_id
1 'polypeptide(L)' 'LRQLPRILLNDPAIKHLNPKVGDVVKIIRKSSTAGEAEYYRVVVKG' A
#
# COMPACT_ATOMS: atom_id res chain seq x y z
N LEU A 1 6.91 8.90 -9.87
CA LEU A 1 6.83 7.45 -9.54
C LEU A 1 7.88 6.95 -8.52
N ARG A 2 8.98 7.67 -8.24
CA ARG A 2 10.03 7.24 -7.28
C ARG A 2 9.82 7.64 -5.80
N GLN A 3 8.72 8.30 -5.46
CA GLN A 3 8.52 8.90 -4.13
C GLN A 3 7.57 8.09 -3.23
N LEU A 4 6.78 7.17 -3.79
CA LEU A 4 5.87 6.36 -2.99
C LEU A 4 6.60 5.13 -2.43
N PRO A 5 6.41 4.81 -1.14
CA PRO A 5 6.90 3.56 -0.58
C PRO A 5 6.40 2.36 -1.40
N ARG A 6 7.26 1.36 -1.57
CA ARG A 6 6.97 0.19 -2.40
C ARG A 6 6.39 -0.93 -1.54
N ILE A 7 5.48 -1.72 -2.10
CA ILE A 7 4.97 -2.96 -1.51
C ILE A 7 5.16 -4.12 -2.50
N LEU A 8 5.55 -5.28 -2.00
CA LEU A 8 5.80 -6.44 -2.87
C LEU A 8 4.47 -7.04 -3.31
N LEU A 9 4.40 -7.48 -4.57
CA LEU A 9 3.25 -8.24 -5.10
C LEU A 9 2.91 -9.47 -4.23
N ASN A 10 3.92 -10.08 -3.63
CA ASN A 10 3.80 -11.26 -2.77
C ASN A 10 3.52 -10.94 -1.29
N ASP A 11 3.29 -9.67 -0.94
CA ASP A 11 3.02 -9.26 0.44
C ASP A 11 1.67 -9.85 0.93
N PRO A 12 1.64 -10.57 2.07
CA PRO A 12 0.40 -11.16 2.61
C PRO A 12 -0.72 -10.15 2.84
N ALA A 13 -0.38 -8.89 3.15
CA ALA A 13 -1.35 -7.84 3.45
C ALA A 13 -2.17 -7.42 2.23
N ILE A 14 -1.68 -7.65 1.01
CA ILE A 14 -2.39 -7.29 -0.23
C ILE A 14 -2.84 -8.51 -1.04
N LYS A 15 -2.55 -9.72 -0.56
CA LYS A 15 -2.84 -10.98 -1.27
C LYS A 15 -4.33 -11.16 -1.61
N HIS A 16 -5.22 -10.63 -0.77
CA HIS A 16 -6.67 -10.71 -0.95
C HIS A 16 -7.22 -9.69 -1.95
N LEU A 17 -6.41 -8.70 -2.36
CA LEU A 17 -6.81 -7.62 -3.28
C LEU A 17 -6.50 -7.94 -4.75
N ASN A 18 -5.86 -9.08 -5.05
CA ASN A 18 -5.35 -9.46 -6.37
C ASN A 18 -4.68 -8.30 -7.16
N PRO A 19 -3.73 -7.57 -6.56
CA PRO A 19 -3.13 -6.39 -7.19
C PRO A 19 -2.22 -6.77 -8.36
N LYS A 20 -1.97 -5.81 -9.26
CA LYS A 20 -1.00 -5.91 -10.35
C LYS A 20 0.22 -5.02 -10.08
N VAL A 21 1.34 -5.35 -10.71
CA VAL A 21 2.55 -4.52 -10.65
C VAL A 21 2.25 -3.15 -11.26
N GLY A 22 2.52 -2.09 -10.49
CA GLY A 22 2.20 -0.70 -10.86
C GLY A 22 0.96 -0.14 -10.16
N ASP A 23 0.12 -0.99 -9.56
CA ASP A 23 -1.05 -0.53 -8.81
C ASP A 23 -0.65 0.25 -7.55
N VAL A 24 -1.53 1.14 -7.09
CA VAL A 24 -1.34 1.91 -5.85
C VAL A 24 -2.35 1.45 -4.82
N VAL A 25 -1.85 1.01 -3.66
CA VAL A 25 -2.66 0.57 -2.52
C VAL A 25 -2.83 1.73 -1.54
N LYS A 26 -4.09 2.04 -1.21
CA LYS A 26 -4.44 2.97 -0.14
C LYS A 26 -4.56 2.22 1.18
N ILE A 27 -3.84 2.68 2.19
CA ILE A 27 -3.84 2.14 3.55
C ILE A 27 -4.45 3.20 4.45
N ILE A 28 -5.60 2.88 5.06
CA ILE A 28 -6.25 3.74 6.05
C ILE A 28 -5.97 3.13 7.42
N ARG A 29 -5.26 3.86 8.28
CA ARG A 29 -5.01 3.44 9.66
C ARG A 29 -5.66 4.42 10.62
N LYS A 30 -6.23 3.91 11.70
CA LYS A 30 -6.67 4.77 12.81
C LYS A 30 -5.43 5.34 13.50
N SER A 31 -5.36 6.65 13.57
CA SER A 31 -4.31 7.40 14.27
C SER A 31 -4.88 7.93 15.57
N SER A 32 -4.20 7.69 16.69
CA SER A 32 -4.62 8.23 17.99
C SER A 32 -4.57 9.77 18.06
N THR A 33 -3.77 10.41 17.20
CA THR A 33 -3.59 11.87 17.18
C THR A 33 -4.39 12.56 16.08
N ALA A 34 -4.60 11.89 14.94
CA ALA A 34 -5.22 12.48 13.74
C ALA A 34 -6.57 11.85 13.37
N GLY A 35 -7.06 10.89 14.17
CA GLY A 35 -8.26 10.10 13.87
C GLY A 35 -7.98 9.03 12.82
N GLU A 36 -7.72 9.44 11.58
CA GLU A 36 -7.39 8.55 10.46
C GLU A 36 -6.20 9.09 9.67
N ALA A 37 -5.30 8.20 9.26
CA ALA A 37 -4.15 8.52 8.43
C ALA A 37 -4.18 7.67 7.16
N GLU A 38 -4.09 8.35 6.02
CA GLU A 38 -4.02 7.74 4.71
C GLU A 38 -2.58 7.60 4.23
N TYR A 39 -2.23 6.41 3.76
CA TYR A 39 -0.92 6.10 3.17
C TYR A 39 -1.10 5.46 1.80
N TYR A 40 -0.19 5.77 0.87
CA TYR A 40 -0.21 5.24 -0.48
C TYR A 40 1.09 4.48 -0.75
N ARG A 41 0.99 3.24 -1.24
CA ARG A 41 2.15 2.42 -1.62
C ARG A 41 2.00 1.88 -3.03
N VAL A 42 3.09 1.80 -3.78
CA VAL A 42 3.09 1.25 -5.14
C VAL A 42 3.49 -0.23 -5.14
N VAL A 43 2.70 -1.05 -5.82
CA VAL A 43 2.94 -2.49 -5.95
C VAL A 43 4.07 -2.73 -6.93
N VAL A 44 5.09 -3.46 -6.50
CA VAL A 44 6.25 -3.81 -7.31
C VAL A 44 6.50 -5.31 -7.31
N LYS A 45 7.12 -5.79 -8.38
CA LYS A 45 7.70 -7.13 -8.39
C LYS A 45 8.95 -7.13 -7.50
N GLY A 46 9.07 -8.15 -6.65
CA GLY A 46 10.27 -8.42 -5.84
C GLY A 46 11.41 -8.95 -6.68
#